data_AF-A0A940JAH6-F1
#
_entry.id   AF-A0A940JAH6-F1
#
_cell.length_a   1.000
_cell.length_b   1.000
_cell.length_c   1.000
_cell.angle_alpha   90.00
_cell.angle_beta   90.00
_cell.angle_gamma   90.00
#
_symmetry.space_group_name_H-M   'P 1'
#
loop_
_entity.id
_entity.type
_entity.pdbx_description
1 polymer ?
#
loop_
_entity_poly.entity_id
_entity_poly.type
_entity_poly.pdbx_seq_one_letter_code
_entity_poly.pdbx_strand_id
1 'polypeptide(L)'
;GSSRDFAESSGNTMFAFILALALIFLVLAAQFESFIDPIVIMITILPAITGAVLSLWIFNQTLNIFSQIGMIMLIGLVTKNGILIVEFANQKQQAGLSKPNAVIEAANARLRPILMTSLTMALGALPIALSLGAAATSRIPLGIVLVGGILFSLVLTLFVIPAMYSYLSIKKKKSPMELLDETESKRA
;
A
#
# COMPACT_ATOMS: atom_id res chain seq x y z
N GLY A 1 35.89 11.42 1.28
CA GLY A 1 36.17 11.76 -0.13
C GLY A 1 34.91 11.43 -0.89
N SER A 2 34.36 12.37 -1.64
CA SER A 2 32.94 12.38 -2.03
C SER A 2 32.43 11.09 -2.68
N SER A 3 33.24 10.38 -3.47
CA SER A 3 32.86 9.07 -4.05
C SER A 3 32.82 7.91 -3.03
N ARG A 4 33.68 7.96 -2.00
CA ARG A 4 33.69 6.97 -0.91
C ARG A 4 32.53 7.22 0.07
N ASP A 5 32.25 8.48 0.37
CA ASP A 5 31.12 8.87 1.22
C ASP A 5 29.76 8.58 0.53
N PHE A 6 29.71 8.65 -0.81
CA PHE A 6 28.54 8.25 -1.61
C PHE A 6 28.38 6.72 -1.67
N ALA A 7 29.46 5.96 -1.81
CA ALA A 7 29.43 4.50 -1.78
C ALA A 7 29.05 3.96 -0.39
N GLU A 8 29.58 4.56 0.67
CA GLU A 8 29.30 4.21 2.06
C GLU A 8 27.86 4.64 2.47
N SER A 9 27.41 5.82 2.04
CA SER A 9 26.00 6.24 2.20
C SER A 9 25.04 5.38 1.39
N SER A 10 25.38 5.00 0.16
CA SER A 10 24.52 4.15 -0.68
C SER A 10 24.41 2.74 -0.12
N GLY A 11 25.51 2.17 0.37
CA GLY A 11 25.54 0.86 1.02
C GLY A 11 24.70 0.83 2.31
N ASN A 12 24.88 1.82 3.19
CA ASN A 12 24.10 1.92 4.42
C ASN A 12 22.61 2.21 4.14
N THR A 13 22.29 3.03 3.14
CA THR A 13 20.89 3.33 2.77
C THR A 13 20.20 2.12 2.17
N MET A 14 20.88 1.36 1.30
CA MET A 14 20.34 0.13 0.73
C MET A 14 20.12 -0.94 1.81
N PHE A 15 21.08 -1.09 2.74
CA PHE A 15 20.93 -2.00 3.88
C PHE A 15 19.76 -1.60 4.79
N ALA A 16 19.67 -0.31 5.16
CA ALA A 16 18.57 0.21 5.96
C ALA A 16 17.21 0.05 5.27
N PHE A 17 17.15 0.23 3.95
CA PHE A 17 15.94 0.03 3.16
C PHE A 17 15.47 -1.44 3.14
N ILE A 18 16.40 -2.38 2.93
CA ILE A 18 16.11 -3.82 3.00
C ILE A 18 15.65 -4.21 4.40
N LEU A 19 16.34 -3.73 5.43
CA LEU A 19 15.97 -3.97 6.83
C LEU A 19 14.57 -3.43 7.12
N ALA A 20 14.24 -2.22 6.65
CA ALA A 20 12.91 -1.63 6.81
C ALA A 20 11.82 -2.47 6.13
N LEU A 21 12.05 -2.95 4.90
CA LEU A 21 11.11 -3.84 4.21
C LEU A 21 10.93 -5.18 4.95
N ALA A 22 12.02 -5.75 5.47
CA ALA A 22 11.96 -6.97 6.26
C ALA A 22 11.18 -6.78 7.57
N LEU A 23 11.39 -5.65 8.27
CA LEU A 23 10.62 -5.33 9.47
C LEU A 23 9.14 -5.09 9.17
N ILE A 24 8.81 -4.38 8.09
CA ILE A 24 7.42 -4.20 7.65
C ILE A 24 6.78 -5.56 7.36
N PHE A 25 7.48 -6.45 6.65
CA PHE A 25 7.00 -7.80 6.39
C PHE A 25 6.71 -8.57 7.67
N LEU A 26 7.65 -8.59 8.62
CA LEU A 26 7.50 -9.33 9.88
C LEU A 26 6.34 -8.78 10.73
N VAL A 27 6.22 -7.45 10.82
CA VAL A 27 5.12 -6.80 11.54
C VAL A 27 3.78 -7.15 10.91
N LEU A 28 3.67 -7.12 9.58
CA LEU A 28 2.46 -7.53 8.87
C LEU A 28 2.17 -9.02 9.03
N ALA A 29 3.20 -9.88 8.99
CA ALA A 29 3.04 -11.31 9.19
C ALA A 29 2.49 -11.63 10.58
N ALA A 30 2.97 -10.91 11.60
CA ALA A 30 2.44 -10.97 12.95
C ALA A 30 0.99 -10.43 13.01
N GLN A 31 0.71 -9.32 12.33
CA GLN A 31 -0.62 -8.70 12.30
C GLN A 31 -1.70 -9.62 11.69
N PHE A 32 -1.38 -10.30 10.59
CA PHE A 32 -2.34 -11.13 9.85
C PHE A 32 -2.32 -12.61 10.23
N GLU A 33 -1.45 -13.00 11.18
CA GLU A 33 -1.17 -14.40 11.54
C GLU A 33 -0.93 -15.27 10.30
N SER A 34 -0.26 -14.71 9.28
CA SER A 34 -0.13 -15.30 7.95
C SER A 34 1.10 -14.75 7.24
N PHE A 35 1.83 -15.60 6.53
CA PHE A 35 2.96 -15.19 5.70
C PHE A 35 2.56 -14.80 4.27
N ILE A 36 1.33 -15.11 3.84
CA ILE A 36 0.86 -14.86 2.46
C ILE A 36 0.20 -13.50 2.35
N ASP A 37 -0.62 -13.14 3.34
CA ASP A 37 -1.35 -11.87 3.37
C ASP A 37 -0.38 -10.66 3.29
N PRO A 38 0.77 -10.64 4.00
CA PRO A 38 1.79 -9.60 3.85
C PRO A 38 2.41 -9.53 2.45
N ILE A 39 2.65 -10.67 1.79
CA ILE A 39 3.25 -10.71 0.45
C ILE A 39 2.31 -10.03 -0.55
N VAL A 40 1.01 -10.33 -0.47
CA VAL A 40 -0.02 -9.70 -1.32
C VAL A 40 0.01 -8.17 -1.16
N ILE A 41 0.17 -7.68 0.07
CA ILE A 41 0.27 -6.24 0.36
C ILE A 41 1.58 -5.67 -0.19
N MET A 42 2.73 -6.33 0.01
CA MET A 42 4.03 -5.82 -0.45
C MET A 42 4.12 -5.71 -1.98
N ILE A 43 3.41 -6.56 -2.72
CA ILE A 43 3.35 -6.48 -4.19
C ILE A 43 2.74 -5.15 -4.68
N THR A 44 1.91 -4.50 -3.85
CA THR A 44 1.32 -3.18 -4.17
C THR A 44 2.32 -2.03 -4.12
N ILE A 45 3.47 -2.25 -3.49
CA ILE A 45 4.54 -1.24 -3.40
C ILE A 45 5.19 -1.02 -4.78
N LEU A 46 5.31 -2.06 -5.61
CA LEU A 46 5.84 -1.98 -6.96
C LEU A 46 5.10 -0.97 -7.84
N PRO A 47 3.78 -1.08 -8.05
CA PRO A 47 3.04 -0.12 -8.87
C PRO A 47 3.06 1.29 -8.28
N ALA A 48 3.20 1.44 -6.96
CA ALA A 48 3.38 2.75 -6.32
C ALA A 48 4.70 3.42 -6.72
N ILE A 49 5.80 2.68 -6.62
CA ILE A 49 7.13 3.18 -7.02
C ILE A 49 7.14 3.46 -8.53
N THR A 50 6.56 2.58 -9.35
CA THR A 50 6.43 2.80 -10.80
C THR A 50 5.66 4.09 -11.09
N GLY A 51 4.53 4.32 -10.43
CA GLY A 51 3.75 5.56 -10.59
C GLY A 51 4.49 6.82 -10.18
N ALA A 52 5.27 6.76 -9.09
CA ALA A 52 6.10 7.87 -8.62
C ALA A 52 7.23 8.22 -9.59
N VAL A 53 7.94 7.20 -10.09
CA VAL A 53 9.04 7.41 -11.04
C VAL A 53 8.50 7.89 -12.38
N LEU A 54 7.38 7.32 -12.84
CA LEU A 54 6.71 7.74 -14.06
C LEU A 54 6.25 9.20 -13.98
N SER A 55 5.69 9.63 -12.85
CA SER A 55 5.26 11.02 -12.70
C SER A 55 6.45 11.99 -12.71
N LEU A 56 7.54 11.68 -12.00
CA LEU A 56 8.76 12.48 -12.08
C LEU A 56 9.30 12.60 -13.51
N TRP A 57 9.27 11.50 -14.26
CA TRP A 57 9.72 11.46 -15.65
C TRP A 57 8.86 12.36 -16.56
N ILE A 58 7.53 12.30 -16.43
CA ILE A 58 6.59 13.13 -17.21
C ILE A 58 6.76 14.62 -16.91
N PHE A 59 7.04 14.99 -15.66
CA PHE A 59 7.21 16.39 -15.24
C PHE A 59 8.68 16.86 -15.26
N ASN A 60 9.58 16.11 -15.91
CA ASN A 60 11.01 16.40 -16.05
C ASN A 60 11.71 16.74 -14.71
N GLN A 61 11.33 16.06 -13.63
CA GLN A 61 11.95 16.21 -12.32
C GLN A 61 12.96 15.10 -12.05
N THR A 62 13.97 15.41 -11.22
CA THR A 62 15.02 14.47 -10.85
C THR A 62 14.74 13.76 -9.53
N LEU A 63 15.40 12.61 -9.34
CA LEU A 63 15.42 11.91 -8.06
C LEU A 63 16.33 12.66 -7.08
N ASN A 64 15.71 13.31 -6.11
CA ASN A 64 16.37 14.02 -5.00
C ASN A 64 15.77 13.61 -3.64
N ILE A 65 16.30 14.17 -2.55
CA ILE A 65 15.87 13.86 -1.18
C ILE A 65 14.36 14.11 -0.99
N PHE A 66 13.79 15.18 -1.56
CA PHE A 66 12.36 15.48 -1.46
C PHE A 66 11.49 14.46 -2.21
N SER A 67 11.92 14.02 -3.40
CA SER A 67 11.25 12.95 -4.14
C SER A 67 11.32 11.61 -3.40
N GLN A 68 12.44 11.32 -2.70
CA GLN A 68 12.60 10.12 -1.88
C GLN A 68 11.67 10.12 -0.67
N ILE A 69 11.56 11.26 0.03
CA ILE A 69 10.57 11.45 1.10
C ILE A 69 9.16 11.21 0.56
N GLY A 70 8.85 11.77 -0.61
CA GLY A 70 7.56 11.56 -1.29
C GLY A 70 7.28 10.09 -1.60
N MET A 71 8.28 9.35 -2.09
CA MET A 71 8.16 7.92 -2.36
C MET A 71 7.92 7.14 -1.07
N ILE A 72 8.64 7.42 0.03
CA ILE A 72 8.42 6.75 1.32
C ILE A 72 6.99 6.99 1.83
N MET A 73 6.50 8.23 1.76
CA MET A 73 5.11 8.53 2.15
C MET A 73 4.09 7.83 1.27
N LEU A 74 4.34 7.77 -0.04
CA LEU A 74 3.48 7.05 -0.99
C LEU A 74 3.40 5.56 -0.66
N ILE A 75 4.54 4.92 -0.34
CA ILE A 75 4.59 3.51 0.06
C ILE A 75 3.69 3.28 1.28
N GLY A 76 3.79 4.13 2.31
CA GLY A 76 2.94 4.03 3.50
C GLY A 76 1.45 4.17 3.19
N LEU A 77 1.07 5.11 2.33
CA LEU A 77 -0.32 5.33 1.96
C LEU A 77 -0.92 4.14 1.18
N VAL A 78 -0.18 3.63 0.19
CA VAL A 78 -0.62 2.50 -0.64
C VAL A 78 -0.69 1.23 0.22
N THR A 79 0.32 1.01 1.07
CA THR A 79 0.34 -0.12 2.01
C THR A 79 -0.86 -0.07 2.96
N LYS A 80 -1.21 1.11 3.52
CA LYS A 80 -2.41 1.28 4.36
C LYS A 80 -3.68 0.86 3.64
N ASN A 81 -3.85 1.30 2.39
CA ASN A 81 -5.02 0.93 1.59
C ASN A 81 -5.06 -0.59 1.33
N GLY A 82 -3.89 -1.20 1.13
CA GLY A 82 -3.81 -2.64 0.92
C GLY A 82 -4.07 -3.48 2.16
N ILE A 83 -3.51 -3.07 3.31
CA ILE A 83 -3.80 -3.67 4.63
C ILE A 83 -5.32 -3.71 4.84
N LEU A 84 -6.02 -2.60 4.62
CA LEU A 84 -7.46 -2.50 4.85
C LEU A 84 -8.30 -3.44 3.97
N ILE A 85 -7.94 -3.61 2.70
CA ILE A 85 -8.67 -4.53 1.80
C ILE A 85 -8.45 -5.98 2.25
N VAL A 86 -7.20 -6.35 2.55
CA VAL A 86 -6.84 -7.71 2.97
C VAL A 86 -7.46 -8.05 4.33
N GLU A 87 -7.45 -7.11 5.27
CA GLU A 87 -8.08 -7.26 6.59
C GLU A 87 -9.59 -7.47 6.49
N PHE A 88 -10.29 -6.62 5.73
CA PHE A 88 -11.74 -6.80 5.52
C PHE A 88 -12.05 -8.09 4.76
N ALA A 89 -11.22 -8.49 3.78
CA ALA A 89 -11.39 -9.74 3.07
C ALA A 89 -11.21 -10.95 4.01
N ASN A 90 -10.22 -10.88 4.90
CA ASN A 90 -10.00 -11.91 5.93
C ASN A 90 -11.19 -12.00 6.91
N GLN A 91 -11.71 -10.86 7.39
CA GLN A 91 -12.91 -10.83 8.24
C GLN A 91 -14.13 -11.45 7.53
N LYS A 92 -14.33 -11.14 6.25
CA LYS A 92 -15.42 -11.71 5.44
C LYS A 92 -15.24 -13.21 5.20
N GLN A 93 -14.01 -13.70 5.00
CA GLN A 93 -13.74 -15.13 4.93
C GLN A 93 -14.04 -15.85 6.25
N GLN A 94 -13.70 -15.25 7.40
CA GLN A 94 -14.03 -15.78 8.72
C GLN A 94 -15.56 -15.88 8.91
N ALA A 95 -16.30 -14.86 8.46
CA ALA A 95 -17.76 -14.89 8.40
C ALA A 95 -18.36 -15.93 7.42
N GLY A 96 -17.53 -16.75 6.76
CA GLY A 96 -17.96 -17.88 5.93
C GLY A 96 -18.06 -17.61 4.43
N LEU A 97 -17.70 -16.40 3.96
CA LEU A 97 -17.68 -16.11 2.52
C LEU A 97 -16.52 -16.82 1.81
N SER A 98 -16.73 -17.19 0.54
CA SER A 98 -15.64 -17.70 -0.30
C SER A 98 -14.61 -16.59 -0.57
N LYS A 99 -13.33 -16.94 -0.69
CA LYS A 99 -12.23 -15.98 -0.92
C LYS A 99 -12.50 -14.92 -2.02
N PRO A 100 -12.95 -15.30 -3.24
CA PRO A 100 -13.18 -14.31 -4.29
C PRO A 100 -14.34 -13.37 -3.94
N ASN A 101 -15.40 -13.89 -3.31
CA ASN A 101 -16.54 -13.05 -2.90
C ASN A 101 -16.15 -12.13 -1.74
N ALA A 102 -15.38 -12.63 -0.78
CA ALA A 102 -14.90 -11.88 0.37
C ALA A 102 -14.04 -10.68 -0.04
N VAL A 103 -13.12 -10.86 -1.00
CA VAL A 103 -12.26 -9.75 -1.46
C VAL A 103 -12.99 -8.74 -2.34
N ILE A 104 -13.96 -9.18 -3.16
CA ILE A 104 -14.79 -8.28 -3.96
C ILE A 104 -15.67 -7.42 -3.04
N GLU A 105 -16.29 -8.03 -2.03
CA GLU A 105 -17.12 -7.31 -1.07
C GLU A 105 -16.29 -6.35 -0.20
N ALA A 106 -15.10 -6.78 0.24
CA ALA A 106 -14.14 -5.93 0.94
C ALA A 106 -13.71 -4.74 0.06
N ALA A 107 -13.33 -4.97 -1.20
CA ALA A 107 -12.94 -3.91 -2.12
C ALA A 107 -14.07 -2.91 -2.34
N ASN A 108 -15.32 -3.37 -2.53
CA ASN A 108 -16.48 -2.50 -2.68
C ASN A 108 -16.75 -1.65 -1.41
N ALA A 109 -16.68 -2.25 -0.23
CA ALA A 109 -16.88 -1.55 1.03
C ALA A 109 -15.80 -0.48 1.29
N ARG A 110 -14.56 -0.76 0.87
CA ARG A 110 -13.41 0.14 1.08
C ARG A 110 -13.19 1.14 -0.05
N LEU A 111 -13.81 0.96 -1.21
CA LEU A 111 -13.66 1.83 -2.38
C LEU A 111 -13.92 3.30 -2.02
N ARG A 112 -15.05 3.59 -1.36
CA ARG A 112 -15.43 4.96 -0.97
C ARG A 112 -14.39 5.58 -0.02
N PRO A 113 -14.03 4.96 1.12
CA PRO A 113 -12.97 5.47 1.98
C PRO A 113 -11.60 5.66 1.29
N ILE A 114 -11.18 4.71 0.45
CA ILE A 114 -9.89 4.77 -0.25
C ILE A 114 -9.85 5.94 -1.23
N LEU A 115 -10.93 6.14 -1.99
CA LEU A 115 -11.06 7.30 -2.89
C LEU A 115 -11.00 8.61 -2.11
N MET A 116 -11.69 8.72 -0.97
CA MET A 116 -11.68 9.94 -0.16
C MET A 116 -10.26 10.31 0.31
N THR A 117 -9.52 9.36 0.90
CA THR A 117 -8.17 9.64 1.42
C THR A 117 -7.19 9.97 0.31
N SER A 118 -7.19 9.19 -0.77
CA SER A 118 -6.28 9.39 -1.89
C SER A 118 -6.56 10.68 -2.64
N LEU A 119 -7.83 11.04 -2.87
CA LEU A 119 -8.17 12.33 -3.48
C LEU A 119 -7.80 13.49 -2.57
N THR A 120 -8.04 13.37 -1.25
CA THR A 120 -7.66 14.41 -0.28
C THR A 120 -6.15 14.66 -0.30
N MET A 121 -5.33 13.60 -0.29
CA MET A 121 -3.87 13.75 -0.36
C MET A 121 -3.41 14.26 -1.72
N ALA A 122 -3.99 13.81 -2.83
CA ALA A 122 -3.65 14.31 -4.15
C ALA A 122 -3.97 15.80 -4.28
N LEU A 123 -5.17 16.22 -3.89
CA LEU A 123 -5.57 17.63 -3.91
C LEU A 123 -4.78 18.48 -2.91
N GLY A 124 -4.44 17.93 -1.73
CA GLY A 124 -3.60 18.61 -0.74
C GLY A 124 -2.14 18.76 -1.17
N ALA A 125 -1.61 17.83 -1.95
CA ALA A 125 -0.26 17.90 -2.52
C ALA A 125 -0.19 18.72 -3.82
N LEU A 126 -1.34 19.00 -4.47
CA LEU A 126 -1.42 19.70 -5.74
C LEU A 126 -0.81 21.12 -5.70
N PRO A 127 -1.03 21.97 -4.67
CA PRO A 127 -0.41 23.29 -4.61
C PRO A 127 1.12 23.24 -4.54
N ILE A 128 1.65 22.20 -3.90
CA ILE A 128 3.09 21.96 -3.77
C ILE A 128 3.67 21.55 -5.13
N ALA A 129 2.95 20.68 -5.86
CA ALA A 129 3.32 20.26 -7.21
C ALA A 129 3.32 21.43 -8.21
N LEU A 130 2.38 22.38 -8.06
CA LEU A 130 2.22 23.56 -8.90
C LEU A 130 3.15 24.73 -8.51
N SER A 131 4.06 24.54 -7.56
CA SER A 131 5.04 25.56 -7.16
C SER A 131 4.44 26.86 -6.57
N LEU A 132 3.29 26.80 -5.90
CA LEU A 132 2.61 27.98 -5.36
C LEU A 132 3.26 28.51 -4.06
N GLY A 133 4.53 28.96 -4.10
CA GLY A 133 5.19 29.59 -2.95
C GLY A 133 6.69 29.91 -3.11
N ALA A 134 7.21 30.78 -2.23
CA ALA A 134 8.57 31.35 -2.29
C ALA A 134 9.74 30.37 -2.00
N ALA A 135 9.45 29.11 -1.63
CA ALA A 135 10.42 28.03 -1.42
C ALA A 135 10.04 26.74 -2.15
N ALA A 136 9.17 26.84 -3.16
CA ALA A 136 8.51 25.68 -3.73
C ALA A 136 9.42 24.87 -4.67
N THR A 137 10.43 25.49 -5.30
CA THR A 137 11.26 24.85 -6.33
C THR A 137 11.92 23.54 -5.88
N SER A 138 12.40 23.48 -4.63
CA SER A 138 13.00 22.25 -4.08
C SER A 138 11.96 21.20 -3.68
N ARG A 139 10.70 21.60 -3.42
CA ARG A 139 9.62 20.73 -2.94
C ARG A 139 8.65 20.29 -4.04
N ILE A 140 8.76 20.85 -5.25
CA ILE A 140 7.97 20.43 -6.42
C ILE A 140 8.03 18.90 -6.64
N PRO A 141 9.21 18.23 -6.60
CA PRO A 141 9.29 16.78 -6.81
C PRO A 141 8.52 15.97 -5.77
N LEU A 142 8.44 16.45 -4.52
CA LEU A 142 7.63 15.83 -3.46
C LEU A 142 6.14 15.85 -3.83
N GLY A 143 5.64 17.00 -4.28
CA GLY A 143 4.24 17.15 -4.70
C GLY A 143 3.90 16.28 -5.90
N ILE A 144 4.75 16.24 -6.93
CA ILE A 144 4.55 15.45 -8.15
C ILE A 144 4.53 13.95 -7.87
N VAL A 145 5.43 13.46 -7.01
CA VAL A 145 5.45 12.05 -6.61
C VAL A 145 4.14 11.68 -5.91
N LEU A 146 3.66 12.52 -5.00
CA LEU A 146 2.39 12.26 -4.31
C LEU A 146 1.21 12.29 -5.27
N VAL A 147 1.03 13.33 -6.06
CA VAL A 147 -0.12 13.44 -6.97
C VAL A 147 -0.11 12.31 -8.00
N GLY A 148 0.98 12.17 -8.75
CA GLY A 148 1.06 11.18 -9.83
C GLY A 148 1.11 9.75 -9.29
N GLY A 149 1.88 9.51 -8.23
CA GLY A 149 2.01 8.21 -7.60
C GLY A 149 0.70 7.73 -6.96
N ILE A 150 -0.05 8.61 -6.28
CA ILE A 150 -1.34 8.25 -5.68
C ILE A 150 -2.36 7.95 -6.77
N LEU A 151 -2.47 8.78 -7.81
CA LEU A 151 -3.44 8.57 -8.88
C LEU A 151 -3.18 7.24 -9.62
N PHE A 152 -1.92 6.96 -9.92
CA PHE A 152 -1.55 5.71 -10.60
C PHE A 152 -1.72 4.49 -9.69
N SER A 153 -1.20 4.54 -8.47
CA SER A 153 -1.29 3.40 -7.55
C SER A 153 -2.69 3.15 -7.04
N LEU A 154 -3.56 4.16 -6.90
CA LEU A 154 -4.95 3.98 -6.50
C LEU A 154 -5.68 3.03 -7.45
N VAL A 155 -5.57 3.29 -8.76
CA VAL A 155 -6.21 2.46 -9.77
C VAL A 155 -5.62 1.06 -9.72
N LEU A 156 -4.29 0.94 -9.80
CA LEU A 156 -3.64 -0.36 -9.87
C LEU A 156 -3.86 -1.19 -8.60
N THR A 157 -3.83 -0.58 -7.41
CA THR A 157 -3.99 -1.30 -6.13
C THR A 157 -5.39 -1.89 -5.98
N LEU A 158 -6.43 -1.17 -6.42
CA LEU A 158 -7.82 -1.66 -6.38
C LEU A 158 -8.04 -2.88 -7.28
N PHE A 159 -7.25 -3.06 -8.34
CA PHE A 159 -7.33 -4.25 -9.20
C PHE A 159 -6.33 -5.35 -8.82
N VAL A 160 -5.10 -4.97 -8.48
CA VAL A 160 -4.01 -5.89 -8.16
C VAL A 160 -4.29 -6.64 -6.86
N ILE A 161 -4.83 -5.98 -5.83
CA ILE A 161 -5.09 -6.66 -4.56
C ILE A 161 -6.15 -7.75 -4.70
N PRO A 162 -7.35 -7.51 -5.26
CA PRO A 162 -8.33 -8.57 -5.43
C PRO A 162 -7.83 -9.73 -6.28
N ALA A 163 -7.10 -9.44 -7.37
CA ALA A 163 -6.52 -10.46 -8.22
C ALA A 163 -5.48 -11.33 -7.48
N MET A 164 -4.53 -10.69 -6.80
CA MET A 164 -3.46 -11.39 -6.09
C MET A 164 -3.96 -12.13 -4.87
N TYR A 165 -4.89 -11.54 -4.11
CA TYR A 165 -5.51 -12.20 -2.97
C TYR A 165 -6.34 -13.41 -3.41
N SER A 166 -7.10 -13.31 -4.50
CA SER A 166 -7.88 -14.44 -5.02
C SER A 166 -6.98 -15.59 -5.49
N TYR A 167 -5.78 -15.30 -6.03
CA TYR A 167 -4.85 -16.31 -6.52
C TYR A 167 -4.00 -16.94 -5.40
N LEU A 168 -3.53 -16.12 -4.44
CA LEU A 168 -2.53 -16.53 -3.45
C LEU A 168 -3.14 -16.92 -2.09
N SER A 169 -4.27 -16.35 -1.68
CA SER A 169 -4.81 -16.58 -0.34
C SER A 169 -5.20 -18.05 -0.15
N ILE A 170 -4.78 -18.68 0.96
CA ILE A 170 -5.15 -20.06 1.34
C ILE A 170 -6.53 -20.05 2.03
N LYS A 171 -7.30 -21.14 1.90
CA LYS A 171 -8.67 -21.21 2.44
C LYS A 171 -8.58 -21.27 3.96
N LYS A 172 -8.91 -20.17 4.65
CA LYS A 172 -9.02 -20.20 6.11
C LYS A 172 -10.28 -21.01 6.45
N LYS A 173 -10.11 -22.17 7.12
CA LYS A 173 -11.23 -23.00 7.60
C LYS A 173 -11.92 -22.25 8.75
N LYS A 174 -13.27 -22.28 8.80
CA LYS A 174 -14.06 -21.82 9.96
C LYS A 174 -13.47 -22.42 11.25
N SER A 175 -13.33 -21.59 12.28
CA SER A 175 -12.88 -22.06 13.59
C SER A 175 -13.91 -23.05 14.17
N PRO A 176 -13.49 -24.15 14.83
CA PRO A 176 -14.42 -25.09 15.46
C PRO A 176 -15.42 -24.43 16.42
N MET A 177 -15.07 -23.26 16.98
CA MET A 177 -15.92 -22.51 17.92
C MET A 177 -17.15 -21.88 17.25
N GLU A 178 -17.04 -21.39 16.02
CA GLU A 178 -18.18 -20.79 15.27
C GLU A 178 -19.18 -21.85 14.77
N LEU A 179 -18.70 -23.07 14.56
CA LEU A 179 -19.57 -24.20 14.21
C LEU A 179 -20.44 -24.62 15.39
N LEU A 180 -19.97 -24.41 16.62
CA LEU A 180 -20.73 -24.70 17.84
C LEU A 180 -21.87 -23.68 18.02
N ASP A 181 -21.60 -22.39 17.85
CA ASP A 181 -22.62 -21.32 17.92
C ASP A 181 -23.72 -21.48 16.85
N GLU A 182 -23.36 -21.85 15.61
CA GLU A 182 -24.36 -22.13 14.56
C GLU A 182 -25.19 -23.39 14.87
N THR A 183 -24.62 -24.40 15.55
CA THR A 183 -25.40 -25.57 15.98
C THR A 183 -26.27 -25.31 17.19
N GLU A 184 -25.86 -24.45 18.13
CA GLU A 184 -26.69 -24.07 19.29
C GLU A 184 -27.82 -23.14 18.88
N SER A 185 -27.57 -22.15 18.00
CA SER A 185 -28.62 -21.26 17.48
C SER A 185 -29.65 -21.98 16.60
N LYS A 186 -29.35 -23.15 16.03
CA LYS A 186 -30.30 -23.99 15.29
C LYS A 186 -31.04 -25.00 16.16
N ARG A 187 -30.64 -25.16 17.42
CA ARG A 187 -31.27 -26.08 18.40
C ARG A 187 -32.19 -25.37 19.38
N ALA A 188 -32.07 -24.06 19.53
CA ALA A 188 -33.04 -23.19 20.22
C ALA A 188 -34.19 -22.78 19.28
#